data_AF-A0AAV4C968-F1
#
_entry.id   AF-A0AAV4C968-F1
#
_cell.length_a   1.000
_cell.length_b   1.000
_cell.length_c   1.000
_cell.angle_alpha   90.00
_cell.angle_beta   90.00
_cell.angle_gamma   90.00
#
_symmetry.space_group_name_H-M   'P 1'
#
loop_
_entity.id
_entity.type
_entity.pdbx_description
1 polymer ?
#
loop_
_entity_poly.entity_id
_entity_poly.type
_entity_poly.pdbx_seq_one_letter_code
_entity_poly.pdbx_strand_id
1 'polypeptide(L)'
;MKTKLALRMDLDVSDLSTESGHVCEKCVVHWTHEMCEMVEELPNMEHSVKDDVKYSLVFIAGYVIRKDKEVVEDSCSYFEKFGTFTLSLSRGGLVQAGDSACQWTIFCYMMFQSVCEKVCRNSLSEIFMEISQYYGFKMDKHHCFALSNILFKQFVQHNKPSL
;
A
#
# COMPACT_ATOMS: atom_id res chain seq x y z
N MET A 1 4.32 22.16 -22.03
CA MET A 1 3.68 21.09 -22.83
C MET A 1 2.96 20.18 -21.83
N LYS A 2 1.62 20.25 -21.73
CA LYS A 2 0.82 19.49 -20.75
C LYS A 2 0.24 18.27 -21.45
N THR A 3 0.75 17.08 -21.14
CA THR A 3 0.17 15.83 -21.65
C THR A 3 -0.80 15.32 -20.60
N LYS A 4 -2.11 15.57 -20.81
CA LYS A 4 -3.18 14.90 -20.06
C LYS A 4 -3.18 13.43 -20.48
N LEU A 5 -2.91 12.52 -19.55
CA LEU A 5 -3.09 11.08 -19.77
C LEU A 5 -4.61 10.83 -19.84
N ALA A 6 -5.12 10.57 -21.04
CA ALA A 6 -6.50 10.12 -21.23
C ALA A 6 -6.57 8.62 -20.95
N LEU A 7 -7.18 8.24 -19.83
CA LEU A 7 -7.54 6.85 -19.55
C LEU A 7 -8.61 6.43 -20.57
N ARG A 8 -8.27 5.46 -21.43
CA ARG A 8 -9.23 4.82 -22.34
C ARG A 8 -10.18 3.97 -21.51
N MET A 9 -11.44 4.40 -21.44
CA MET A 9 -12.56 3.52 -21.12
C MET A 9 -12.98 2.82 -22.41
N ASP A 10 -13.44 1.57 -22.28
CA ASP A 10 -13.87 0.62 -23.32
C ASP A 10 -12.79 -0.34 -23.83
N LEU A 11 -12.67 -1.46 -23.12
CA LEU A 11 -12.18 -2.72 -23.68
C LEU A 11 -13.22 -3.80 -23.41
N ASP A 12 -13.97 -4.12 -24.46
CA ASP A 12 -14.83 -5.28 -24.56
C ASP A 12 -13.92 -6.49 -24.83
N VAL A 13 -13.76 -7.37 -23.85
CA VAL A 13 -12.93 -8.59 -23.96
C VAL A 13 -13.77 -9.79 -23.60
N SER A 14 -14.70 -10.13 -24.49
CA SER A 14 -15.03 -11.52 -24.70
C SER A 14 -13.85 -12.19 -25.41
N ASP A 15 -13.37 -13.26 -24.76
CA ASP A 15 -12.48 -14.29 -25.29
C ASP A 15 -10.97 -14.10 -25.03
N LEU A 16 -10.49 -14.74 -23.96
CA LEU A 16 -9.13 -15.29 -23.84
C LEU A 16 -9.15 -16.39 -22.76
N SER A 17 -9.54 -17.59 -23.17
CA SER A 17 -9.30 -18.82 -22.43
C SER A 17 -7.80 -19.16 -22.43
N THR A 18 -7.16 -19.24 -21.26
CA THR A 18 -6.52 -20.45 -20.70
C THR A 18 -5.51 -20.11 -19.58
N GLU A 19 -5.63 -20.93 -18.52
CA GLU A 19 -4.63 -21.32 -17.52
C GLU A 19 -4.30 -20.43 -16.30
N SER A 20 -4.57 -21.02 -15.13
CA SER A 20 -4.02 -20.72 -13.80
C SER A 20 -4.31 -19.33 -13.23
N GLY A 21 -5.56 -18.89 -13.25
CA GLY A 21 -6.00 -17.73 -12.49
C GLY A 21 -7.02 -18.12 -11.44
N HIS A 22 -6.73 -17.89 -10.16
CA HIS A 22 -7.79 -17.75 -9.18
C HIS A 22 -8.59 -16.49 -9.57
N VAL A 23 -9.60 -16.65 -10.43
CA VAL A 23 -10.50 -15.57 -10.84
C VAL A 23 -11.45 -15.36 -9.66
N CYS A 24 -11.05 -14.56 -8.67
CA CYS A 24 -12.02 -14.00 -7.76
C CYS A 24 -12.89 -13.06 -8.60
N GLU A 25 -14.21 -13.19 -8.54
CA GLU A 25 -15.12 -12.22 -9.14
C GLU A 25 -14.90 -10.80 -8.57
N LYS A 26 -14.20 -10.67 -7.43
CA LYS A 26 -13.74 -9.40 -6.82
C LYS A 26 -12.29 -8.98 -7.19
N CYS A 27 -11.58 -9.75 -8.03
CA CYS A 27 -10.19 -9.47 -8.40
C CYS A 27 -10.04 -8.33 -9.42
N VAL A 28 -11.09 -8.01 -10.18
CA VAL A 28 -11.07 -6.89 -11.13
C VAL A 28 -11.56 -5.65 -10.38
N VAL A 29 -10.63 -4.94 -9.74
CA VAL A 29 -10.94 -3.62 -9.20
C VAL A 29 -10.85 -2.61 -10.33
N HIS A 30 -12.01 -2.11 -10.73
CA HIS A 30 -12.08 -0.86 -11.47
C HIS A 30 -11.98 0.28 -10.48
N TRP A 31 -11.06 1.21 -10.74
CA TRP A 31 -10.96 2.44 -10.00
C TRP A 31 -12.27 3.20 -10.15
N THR A 32 -12.98 3.37 -9.04
CA THR A 32 -14.15 4.23 -9.01
C THR A 32 -13.68 5.69 -8.99
N HIS A 33 -14.55 6.60 -9.41
CA HIS A 33 -14.28 8.04 -9.29
C HIS A 33 -13.91 8.43 -7.85
N GLU A 34 -14.63 7.88 -6.87
CA GLU A 34 -14.37 8.08 -5.44
C GLU A 34 -12.96 7.63 -5.02
N MET A 35 -12.46 6.52 -5.59
CA MET A 35 -11.10 6.05 -5.31
C MET A 35 -10.04 6.98 -5.90
N CYS A 36 -10.28 7.54 -7.08
CA CYS A 36 -9.39 8.54 -7.68
C CYS A 36 -9.34 9.81 -6.83
N GLU A 37 -10.50 10.37 -6.46
CA GLU A 37 -10.58 11.55 -5.58
C GLU A 37 -9.88 11.29 -4.24
N MET A 38 -10.09 10.11 -3.66
CA MET A 38 -9.41 9.74 -2.42
C MET A 38 -7.90 9.71 -2.58
N VAL A 39 -7.39 9.14 -3.68
CA VAL A 39 -5.95 9.08 -3.94
C VAL A 39 -5.36 10.47 -4.07
N GLU A 40 -6.04 11.41 -4.73
CA GLU A 40 -5.60 12.82 -4.83
C GLU A 40 -5.53 13.53 -3.46
N GLU A 41 -6.43 13.17 -2.54
CA GLU A 41 -6.53 13.77 -1.21
C GLU A 41 -5.66 13.10 -0.13
N LEU A 42 -4.99 11.98 -0.42
CA LEU A 42 -4.15 11.26 0.55
C LEU A 42 -3.14 12.14 1.29
N PRO A 43 -2.38 13.06 0.63
CA PRO A 43 -1.43 13.93 1.33
C PRO A 43 -2.13 14.86 2.32
N ASN A 44 -3.32 15.35 1.97
CA ASN A 44 -4.11 16.22 2.84
C ASN A 44 -4.69 15.43 4.01
N MET A 45 -5.04 14.16 3.81
CA MET A 45 -5.66 13.32 4.84
C MET A 45 -4.64 12.65 5.77
N GLU A 46 -3.34 12.69 5.48
CA GLU A 46 -2.30 11.97 6.24
C GLU A 46 -2.28 12.34 7.74
N HIS A 47 -2.60 13.59 8.07
CA HIS A 47 -2.67 14.07 9.45
C HIS A 47 -3.79 13.39 10.27
N SER A 48 -4.78 12.78 9.61
CA SER A 48 -5.87 12.05 10.28
C SER A 48 -5.45 10.69 10.83
N VAL A 49 -4.35 10.12 10.32
CA VAL A 49 -3.80 8.87 10.85
C VAL A 49 -3.11 9.15 12.18
N LYS A 50 -3.57 8.48 13.24
CA LYS A 50 -3.05 8.62 14.59
C LYS A 50 -1.58 8.23 14.67
N ASP A 51 -0.84 8.88 15.57
CA ASP A 51 0.61 8.67 15.71
C ASP A 51 0.97 7.23 16.13
N ASP A 52 0.14 6.56 16.94
CA ASP A 52 0.32 5.16 17.32
C ASP A 52 0.22 4.19 16.13
N VAL A 53 -0.68 4.49 15.21
CA VAL A 53 -0.78 3.78 13.93
C VAL A 53 0.42 4.10 13.06
N LYS A 54 0.86 5.37 12.98
CA LYS A 54 2.06 5.77 12.22
C LYS A 54 3.32 5.06 12.71
N TYR A 55 3.52 4.94 14.03
CA TYR A 55 4.60 4.14 14.63
C TYR A 55 4.61 2.72 14.06
N SER A 56 3.47 2.04 14.07
CA SER A 56 3.32 0.68 13.55
C SER A 56 3.56 0.60 12.03
N LEU A 57 3.09 1.59 11.28
CA LEU A 57 3.24 1.64 9.83
C LEU A 57 4.69 1.88 9.41
N VAL A 58 5.44 2.74 10.10
CA VAL A 58 6.88 2.93 9.83
C VAL A 58 7.68 1.66 10.13
N PHE A 59 7.32 0.91 11.17
CA PHE A 59 7.89 -0.42 11.41
C PHE A 59 7.58 -1.40 10.26
N ILE A 60 6.33 -1.42 9.79
CA ILE A 60 5.91 -2.27 8.66
C ILE A 60 6.65 -1.89 7.38
N ALA A 61 6.85 -0.59 7.11
CA ALA A 61 7.59 -0.10 5.96
C ALA A 61 9.00 -0.70 5.92
N GLY A 62 9.73 -0.64 7.04
CA GLY A 62 11.05 -1.25 7.18
C GLY A 62 11.06 -2.76 6.96
N TYR A 63 10.00 -3.46 7.36
CA TYR A 63 9.85 -4.89 7.11
C TYR A 63 9.58 -5.20 5.63
N VAL A 64 8.77 -4.37 4.95
CA VAL A 64 8.38 -4.54 3.55
C VAL A 64 9.58 -4.40 2.62
N ILE A 65 10.42 -3.38 2.84
CA ILE A 65 11.60 -3.10 2.01
C ILE A 65 12.85 -3.90 2.41
N ARG A 66 12.78 -4.76 3.43
CA ARG A 66 13.99 -5.40 4.02
C ARG A 66 14.83 -6.23 3.04
N LYS A 67 14.25 -6.61 1.91
CA LYS A 67 14.90 -7.42 0.87
C LYS A 67 15.47 -6.59 -0.26
N ASP A 68 15.29 -5.27 -0.21
CA ASP A 68 15.79 -4.38 -1.24
C ASP A 68 17.30 -4.32 -1.16
N LYS A 69 17.92 -4.43 -2.33
CA LYS A 69 19.38 -4.42 -2.45
C LYS A 69 19.95 -3.01 -2.45
N GLU A 70 19.10 -2.01 -2.67
CA GLU A 70 19.49 -0.61 -2.79
C GLU A 70 18.87 0.18 -1.64
N VAL A 71 19.74 0.83 -0.87
CA VAL A 71 19.33 1.84 0.10
C VAL A 71 19.15 3.13 -0.69
N VAL A 72 17.91 3.59 -0.83
CA VAL A 72 17.62 4.90 -1.42
C VAL A 72 18.04 5.95 -0.40
N GLU A 73 18.95 6.85 -0.76
CA GLU A 73 19.27 8.02 0.06
C GLU A 73 18.00 8.88 0.23
N ASP A 74 17.55 9.00 1.48
CA ASP A 74 16.31 9.67 1.85
C ASP A 74 16.52 10.39 3.20
N SER A 75 15.82 11.51 3.43
CA SER A 75 15.94 12.32 4.65
C SER A 75 15.59 11.57 5.93
N CYS A 76 14.82 10.48 5.83
CA CYS A 76 14.40 9.64 6.95
C CYS A 76 13.63 10.40 8.05
N SER A 77 12.98 11.51 7.73
CA SER A 77 12.18 12.33 8.65
C SER A 77 11.04 11.54 9.31
N TYR A 78 10.38 10.62 8.59
CA TYR A 78 9.37 9.73 9.17
C TYR A 78 9.98 8.77 10.18
N PHE A 79 11.17 8.26 9.89
CA PHE A 79 11.87 7.37 10.80
C PHE A 79 12.37 8.11 12.06
N GLU A 80 12.85 9.34 11.93
CA GLU A 80 13.23 10.14 13.09
C GLU A 80 12.04 10.44 14.00
N LYS A 81 10.89 10.78 13.41
CA LYS A 81 9.68 11.14 14.14
C LYS A 81 8.93 9.93 14.71
N PHE A 82 8.88 8.83 13.96
CA PHE A 82 8.05 7.67 14.28
C PHE A 82 8.81 6.34 14.30
N GLY A 83 10.02 6.26 13.79
CA GLY A 83 10.77 5.00 13.66
C GLY A 83 11.72 4.69 14.80
N THR A 84 12.13 5.66 15.63
CA THR A 84 13.18 5.47 16.64
C THR A 84 12.88 4.38 17.65
N PHE A 85 11.60 4.16 18.02
CA PHE A 85 11.20 3.06 18.90
C PHE A 85 11.45 1.68 18.27
N THR A 86 11.45 1.57 16.93
CA THR A 86 11.67 0.30 16.23
C THR A 86 13.08 -0.23 16.41
N LEU A 87 14.05 0.65 16.71
CA LEU A 87 15.44 0.26 16.98
C LEU A 87 15.54 -0.63 18.23
N SER A 88 14.71 -0.39 19.26
CA SER A 88 14.69 -1.22 20.47
C SER A 88 13.95 -2.55 20.28
N LEU A 89 13.07 -2.63 19.27
CA LEU A 89 12.33 -3.85 18.90
C LEU A 89 13.09 -4.71 17.88
N SER A 90 14.04 -4.12 17.16
CA SER A 90 14.81 -4.80 16.11
C SER A 90 15.74 -5.84 16.72
N ARG A 91 15.64 -7.08 16.23
CA ARG A 91 16.58 -8.17 16.55
C ARG A 91 17.73 -8.27 15.53
N GLY A 92 18.07 -7.16 14.87
CA GLY A 92 19.16 -7.08 13.89
C GLY A 92 18.78 -7.41 12.44
N GLY A 93 17.49 -7.45 12.10
CA GLY A 93 17.02 -7.78 10.75
C GLY A 93 15.96 -6.83 10.17
N LEU A 94 15.63 -5.74 10.88
CA LEU A 94 14.73 -4.72 10.38
C LEU A 94 15.54 -3.61 9.70
N VAL A 95 15.17 -3.27 8.47
CA VAL A 95 15.78 -2.16 7.73
C VAL A 95 15.10 -0.86 8.12
N GLN A 96 15.87 0.21 8.28
CA GLN A 96 15.34 1.56 8.44
C GLN A 96 14.72 2.02 7.11
N ALA A 97 13.43 2.30 7.12
CA ALA A 97 12.71 2.80 5.95
C ALA A 97 12.95 4.29 5.73
N GLY A 98 13.20 4.68 4.48
CA GLY A 98 13.16 6.08 4.04
C GLY A 98 11.74 6.65 4.05
N ASP A 99 11.63 7.96 3.85
CA ASP A 99 10.38 8.71 3.86
C ASP A 99 9.44 8.24 2.75
N SER A 100 9.96 7.92 1.56
CA SER A 100 9.15 7.41 0.45
C SER A 100 8.44 6.10 0.81
N ALA A 101 9.15 5.17 1.45
CA ALA A 101 8.60 3.89 1.89
C ALA A 101 7.59 4.07 3.03
N CYS A 102 7.89 4.98 3.97
CA CYS A 102 7.00 5.30 5.08
C CYS A 102 5.70 5.93 4.58
N GLN A 103 5.80 6.96 3.75
CA GLN A 103 4.64 7.69 3.23
C GLN A 103 3.77 6.81 2.34
N TRP A 104 4.38 6.02 1.43
CA TRP A 104 3.65 5.03 0.65
C TRP A 104 2.87 4.05 1.54
N THR A 105 3.49 3.55 2.61
CA THR A 105 2.85 2.61 3.54
C THR A 105 1.65 3.26 4.24
N ILE A 106 1.76 4.54 4.63
CA ILE A 106 0.67 5.31 5.25
C ILE A 106 -0.47 5.55 4.25
N PHE A 107 -0.16 5.95 3.02
CA PHE A 107 -1.14 6.17 1.97
C PHE A 107 -1.90 4.88 1.62
N CYS A 108 -1.18 3.77 1.50
CA CYS A 108 -1.76 2.45 1.29
C CYS A 108 -2.65 2.02 2.45
N TYR A 109 -2.26 2.32 3.69
CA TYR A 109 -3.10 2.05 4.87
C TYR A 109 -4.41 2.84 4.83
N MET A 110 -4.36 4.13 4.50
CA MET A 110 -5.56 4.97 4.40
C MET A 110 -6.51 4.44 3.33
N MET A 111 -5.99 4.10 2.14
CA MET A 111 -6.79 3.46 1.09
C MET A 111 -7.37 2.12 1.55
N PHE A 112 -6.57 1.31 2.24
CA PHE A 112 -7.01 0.04 2.80
C PHE A 112 -8.20 0.22 3.75
N GLN A 113 -8.19 1.21 4.64
CA GLN A 113 -9.31 1.47 5.55
C GLN A 113 -10.63 1.71 4.82
N SER A 114 -10.57 2.29 3.62
CA SER A 114 -11.76 2.63 2.84
C SER A 114 -12.28 1.48 1.96
N VAL A 115 -11.43 0.51 1.59
CA VAL A 115 -11.76 -0.50 0.58
C VAL A 115 -11.61 -1.95 1.05
N CYS A 116 -11.05 -2.22 2.22
CA CYS A 116 -10.69 -3.58 2.67
C CYS A 116 -11.86 -4.58 2.71
N GLU A 117 -13.09 -4.11 2.95
CA GLU A 117 -14.29 -4.97 2.95
C GLU A 117 -14.77 -5.32 1.53
N LYS A 118 -14.36 -4.53 0.53
CA LYS A 118 -14.81 -4.61 -0.86
C LYS A 118 -13.85 -5.38 -1.75
N VAL A 119 -12.55 -5.39 -1.41
CA VAL A 119 -11.49 -5.91 -2.27
C VAL A 119 -10.78 -7.12 -1.65
N CYS A 120 -10.18 -7.98 -2.47
CA CYS A 120 -9.32 -9.06 -1.99
C CYS A 120 -7.85 -8.59 -1.87
N ARG A 121 -6.97 -9.44 -1.34
CA ARG A 121 -5.53 -9.14 -1.19
C ARG A 121 -4.83 -8.82 -2.50
N ASN A 122 -5.21 -9.51 -3.58
CA ASN A 122 -4.62 -9.31 -4.90
C ASN A 122 -5.03 -7.94 -5.45
N SER A 123 -6.32 -7.64 -5.45
CA SER A 123 -6.83 -6.33 -5.83
C SER A 123 -6.22 -5.18 -5.03
N LEU A 124 -6.06 -5.37 -3.72
CA LEU A 124 -5.43 -4.38 -2.86
C LEU A 124 -3.96 -4.15 -3.23
N SER A 125 -3.23 -5.21 -3.58
CA SER A 125 -1.86 -5.09 -4.09
C SER A 125 -1.81 -4.27 -5.39
N GLU A 126 -2.76 -4.44 -6.29
CA GLU A 126 -2.83 -3.64 -7.52
C GLU A 126 -3.15 -2.17 -7.20
N ILE A 127 -4.07 -1.89 -6.26
CA ILE A 127 -4.31 -0.52 -5.78
C ILE A 127 -3.01 0.11 -5.22
N PHE A 128 -2.24 -0.64 -4.43
CA PHE A 128 -0.98 -0.15 -3.85
C PHE A 128 0.09 0.11 -4.90
N MET A 129 0.08 -0.67 -5.99
CA MET A 129 0.95 -0.45 -7.15
C MET A 129 0.62 0.87 -7.84
N GLU A 130 -0.66 1.14 -8.07
CA GLU A 130 -1.10 2.40 -8.69
C GLU A 130 -0.78 3.62 -7.80
N ILE A 131 -0.95 3.53 -6.48
CA ILE A 131 -0.52 4.59 -5.55
C ILE A 131 0.98 4.83 -5.68
N SER A 132 1.78 3.76 -5.74
CA SER A 132 3.22 3.85 -5.94
C SER A 132 3.58 4.56 -7.24
N GLN A 133 2.88 4.24 -8.33
CA GLN A 133 3.11 4.86 -9.65
C GLN A 133 2.67 6.32 -9.67
N TYR A 134 1.51 6.63 -9.12
CA TYR A 134 0.94 7.99 -9.09
C TYR A 134 1.86 8.97 -8.34
N TYR A 135 2.38 8.55 -7.19
CA TYR A 135 3.25 9.38 -6.34
C TYR A 135 4.75 9.19 -6.61
N GLY A 136 5.14 8.25 -7.46
CA GLY A 136 6.54 8.00 -7.81
C GLY A 136 7.37 7.36 -6.69
N PHE A 137 6.76 6.58 -5.79
CA PHE A 137 7.44 5.95 -4.64
C PHE A 137 8.35 4.76 -5.01
N LYS A 138 8.32 4.30 -6.27
CA LYS A 138 9.15 3.19 -6.80
C LYS A 138 8.96 1.84 -6.07
N MET A 139 7.80 1.62 -5.47
CA MET A 139 7.43 0.33 -4.88
C MET A 139 6.93 -0.62 -5.96
N ASP A 140 7.46 -1.84 -5.96
CA ASP A 140 7.13 -2.89 -6.93
C ASP A 140 6.08 -3.88 -6.42
N LYS A 141 5.83 -4.93 -7.23
CA LYS A 141 4.82 -5.94 -6.96
C LYS A 141 5.10 -6.70 -5.65
N HIS A 142 6.35 -7.02 -5.36
CA HIS A 142 6.70 -7.72 -4.12
C HIS A 142 6.34 -6.88 -2.89
N HIS A 143 6.62 -5.58 -2.92
CA HIS A 143 6.26 -4.65 -1.84
C HIS A 143 4.74 -4.62 -1.62
N CYS A 144 3.99 -4.44 -2.70
CA CYS A 144 2.54 -4.33 -2.66
C CYS A 144 1.87 -5.60 -2.09
N PHE A 145 2.35 -6.78 -2.51
CA PHE A 145 1.89 -8.05 -1.96
C PHE A 145 2.29 -8.25 -0.49
N ALA A 146 3.50 -7.84 -0.11
CA ALA A 146 3.94 -7.95 1.28
C ALA A 146 3.06 -7.08 2.19
N LEU A 147 2.83 -5.83 1.81
CA LEU A 147 2.01 -4.89 2.57
C LEU A 147 0.55 -5.34 2.64
N SER A 148 -0.07 -5.74 1.52
CA SER A 148 -1.46 -6.18 1.51
C SER A 148 -1.68 -7.39 2.42
N ASN A 149 -0.73 -8.34 2.43
CA ASN A 149 -0.78 -9.50 3.34
C ASN A 149 -0.67 -9.10 4.81
N ILE A 150 0.21 -8.16 5.15
CA ILE A 150 0.39 -7.67 6.53
C ILE A 150 -0.89 -6.99 7.00
N LEU A 151 -1.44 -6.06 6.21
CA LEU A 151 -2.62 -5.30 6.59
C LEU A 151 -3.85 -6.20 6.77
N PHE A 152 -4.09 -7.14 5.87
CA PHE A 152 -5.19 -8.11 6.04
C PHE A 152 -5.01 -8.99 7.29
N LYS A 153 -3.78 -9.45 7.58
CA LYS A 153 -3.52 -10.27 8.77
C LYS A 153 -3.73 -9.48 10.05
N GLN A 154 -3.21 -8.25 10.13
CA GLN A 154 -3.26 -7.47 11.36
C GLN A 154 -4.62 -6.78 11.59
N PHE A 155 -5.32 -6.35 10.54
CA PHE A 155 -6.50 -5.50 10.69
C PHE A 155 -7.82 -6.15 10.26
N VAL A 156 -7.80 -7.26 9.52
CA VAL A 156 -9.05 -7.97 9.12
C VAL A 156 -9.24 -9.27 9.90
N GLN A 157 -8.19 -10.05 10.14
CA GLN A 157 -8.33 -11.33 10.83
C GLN A 157 -8.66 -11.20 12.33
N HIS A 158 -8.44 -10.03 12.92
CA HIS A 158 -8.84 -9.73 14.31
C HIS A 158 -10.31 -9.30 14.47
N ASN A 159 -11.06 -9.10 13.38
CA ASN A 159 -12.46 -8.67 13.39
C ASN A 159 -13.46 -9.81 13.13
N LYS A 160 -13.04 -11.09 13.18
CA LYS A 160 -14.01 -12.18 13.24
C LYS A 160 -14.56 -12.25 14.66
N PRO A 161 -15.87 -12.04 14.90
CA PRO A 161 -16.45 -12.40 16.18
C PRO A 161 -16.18 -13.88 16.41
N SER A 162 -15.57 -14.20 17.54
CA SER A 162 -15.53 -15.55 18.08
C SER A 162 -16.97 -16.04 18.17
N LEU A 163 -17.33 -16.98 17.30
CA LEU A 163 -18.56 -17.78 17.39
C LEU A 163 -18.49 -18.66 18.65
#